data_AF-A0A946SSC5-F1
#
_entry.id   AF-A0A946SSC5-F1
#
_cell.length_a   1.000
_cell.length_b   1.000
_cell.length_c   1.000
_cell.angle_alpha   90.00
_cell.angle_beta   90.00
_cell.angle_gamma   90.00
#
_symmetry.space_group_name_H-M   'P 1'
#
loop_
_entity.id
_entity.type
_entity.pdbx_description
1 polymer ?
#
loop_
_entity_poly.entity_id
_entity_poly.type
_entity_poly.pdbx_seq_one_letter_code
_entity_poly.pdbx_strand_id
1 'polypeptide(L)'
;MAIRITNLTAEDVEECYPGVENEEKRAWVRRMMAKGMRRKFAVEGDERVGWVEYAPTEEALDAVAGEAVNHIHCLIDGRDYSGGGDAARVLLAAVEEDSAEEERGVSYSSHKFANLLVELGYGVVTGHDLGTLYLKATDPSQVVRFIETRVPEVQLEQGRVVVDLYWNYWCSDCAYGRGGDGLEGVRTACAEDGDAIVLREHELDRALIEQLGLGHNMSLIDGKNVSPFVCLTSKDWVRDAIQEARASSSS
;
A
#
# COMPACT_ATOMS: atom_id res chain seq x y z
N MET A 1 -26.67 -11.57 -10.12
CA MET A 1 -26.12 -12.88 -10.54
C MET A 1 -25.23 -13.39 -9.41
N ALA A 2 -24.75 -14.64 -9.42
CA ALA A 2 -23.85 -15.11 -8.35
C ALA A 2 -22.43 -14.56 -8.58
N ILE A 3 -21.80 -14.02 -7.54
CA ILE A 3 -20.40 -13.58 -7.58
C ILE A 3 -19.51 -14.82 -7.47
N ARG A 4 -18.54 -14.95 -8.40
CA ARG A 4 -17.52 -16.00 -8.40
C ARG A 4 -16.14 -15.40 -8.10
N ILE A 5 -15.29 -16.17 -7.42
CA ILE A 5 -13.91 -15.78 -7.12
C ILE A 5 -12.97 -16.40 -8.15
N THR A 6 -12.02 -15.59 -8.62
CA THR A 6 -10.92 -16.02 -9.48
C THR A 6 -9.59 -15.55 -8.90
N ASN A 7 -8.54 -16.35 -9.05
CA ASN A 7 -7.20 -15.98 -8.59
C ASN A 7 -6.46 -15.24 -9.70
N LEU A 8 -5.60 -14.29 -9.34
CA LEU A 8 -4.59 -13.76 -10.25
C LEU A 8 -3.64 -14.89 -10.64
N THR A 9 -3.56 -15.19 -11.93
CA THR A 9 -2.56 -16.09 -12.49
C THR A 9 -1.35 -15.29 -13.02
N ALA A 10 -0.26 -15.99 -13.33
CA ALA A 10 0.91 -15.37 -13.95
C ALA A 10 0.59 -14.75 -15.33
N GLU A 11 -0.43 -15.28 -16.02
CA GLU A 11 -0.93 -14.76 -17.30
C GLU A 11 -1.79 -13.50 -17.09
N ASP A 12 -2.52 -13.43 -15.98
CA ASP A 12 -3.38 -12.28 -15.64
C ASP A 12 -2.60 -11.03 -15.20
N VAL A 13 -1.29 -11.15 -14.88
CA VAL A 13 -0.47 -10.01 -14.43
C VAL A 13 -0.53 -8.85 -15.43
N GLU A 14 -0.57 -9.17 -16.73
CA GLU A 14 -0.62 -8.21 -17.84
C GLU A 14 -1.90 -7.36 -17.88
N GLU A 15 -3.02 -7.91 -17.41
CA GLU A 15 -4.33 -7.26 -17.46
C GLU A 15 -4.74 -6.62 -16.12
N CYS A 16 -4.06 -6.96 -15.03
CA CYS A 16 -4.57 -6.74 -13.67
C CYS A 16 -3.87 -5.66 -12.87
N TYR A 17 -2.73 -5.14 -13.32
CA TYR A 17 -2.10 -3.98 -12.70
C TYR A 17 -1.98 -2.84 -13.73
N PRO A 18 -2.41 -1.62 -13.38
CA PRO A 18 -2.09 -0.44 -14.18
C PRO A 18 -0.56 -0.29 -14.32
N GLY A 19 -0.06 0.12 -15.49
CA GLY A 19 1.38 0.34 -15.71
C GLY A 19 2.21 -0.93 -15.95
N VAL A 20 1.58 -2.09 -16.19
CA VAL A 20 2.29 -3.36 -16.41
C VAL A 20 3.10 -3.42 -17.68
N GLU A 21 3.01 -2.44 -18.59
CA GLU A 21 3.95 -2.32 -19.71
C GLU A 21 5.42 -2.25 -19.23
N ASN A 22 5.65 -1.84 -17.98
CA ASN A 22 6.96 -1.84 -17.31
C ASN A 22 7.40 -3.27 -16.88
N GLU A 23 8.50 -3.78 -17.47
CA GLU A 23 9.09 -5.09 -17.12
C GLU A 23 9.57 -5.17 -15.66
N GLU A 24 10.04 -4.07 -15.08
CA GLU A 24 10.50 -4.05 -13.69
C GLU A 24 9.34 -4.27 -12.72
N LYS A 25 8.19 -3.64 -13.00
CA LYS A 25 6.94 -3.88 -12.27
C LYS A 25 6.48 -5.32 -12.41
N ARG A 26 6.54 -5.89 -13.63
CA ARG A 26 6.23 -7.32 -13.85
C ARG A 26 7.13 -8.23 -13.02
N ALA A 27 8.44 -7.98 -13.05
CA ALA A 27 9.41 -8.74 -12.29
C ALA A 27 9.16 -8.61 -10.77
N TRP A 28 8.81 -7.41 -10.30
CA TRP A 28 8.45 -7.17 -8.90
C TRP A 28 7.19 -7.93 -8.50
N VAL A 29 6.11 -7.88 -9.28
CA VAL A 29 4.85 -8.61 -8.99
C VAL A 29 5.12 -10.11 -8.92
N ARG A 30 5.84 -10.67 -9.90
CA ARG A 30 6.20 -12.10 -9.91
C ARG A 30 7.02 -12.48 -8.67
N ARG A 31 7.97 -11.63 -8.26
CA ARG A 31 8.78 -11.83 -7.06
C ARG A 31 7.92 -11.82 -5.80
N MET A 32 6.96 -10.91 -5.68
CA MET A 32 6.05 -10.84 -4.54
C MET A 32 5.08 -12.02 -4.51
N MET A 33 4.57 -12.46 -5.67
CA MET A 33 3.76 -13.68 -5.76
C MET A 33 4.53 -14.92 -5.30
N ALA A 34 5.81 -15.05 -5.68
CA ALA A 34 6.68 -16.12 -5.21
C ALA A 34 6.93 -16.10 -3.69
N LYS A 35 6.75 -14.93 -3.06
CA LYS A 35 6.82 -14.69 -1.60
C LYS A 35 5.47 -14.87 -0.89
N GLY A 36 4.42 -15.27 -1.61
CA GLY A 36 3.10 -15.52 -1.04
C GLY A 36 2.10 -14.38 -1.18
N MET A 37 2.44 -13.30 -1.89
CA MET A 37 1.43 -12.30 -2.26
C MET A 37 0.39 -12.92 -3.19
N ARG A 38 -0.88 -12.77 -2.85
CA ARG A 38 -2.02 -13.29 -3.60
C ARG A 38 -2.97 -12.15 -3.92
N ARG A 39 -3.59 -12.23 -5.09
CA ARG A 39 -4.70 -11.36 -5.48
C ARG A 39 -5.86 -12.20 -5.98
N LYS A 40 -7.07 -11.87 -5.55
CA LYS A 40 -8.32 -12.51 -5.98
C LYS A 40 -9.27 -11.46 -6.53
N PHE A 41 -10.06 -11.84 -7.53
CA PHE A 41 -11.08 -11.00 -8.15
C PHE A 41 -12.47 -11.57 -7.88
N ALA A 42 -13.40 -10.67 -7.56
CA ALA A 42 -14.82 -10.96 -7.57
C ALA A 42 -15.34 -10.69 -8.98
N VAL A 43 -16.05 -11.65 -9.56
CA VAL A 43 -16.57 -11.57 -10.93
C VAL A 43 -18.07 -11.82 -10.92
N GLU A 44 -18.84 -10.93 -11.54
CA GLU A 44 -20.28 -11.10 -11.77
C GLU A 44 -20.52 -11.21 -13.28
N GLY A 45 -20.98 -12.38 -13.73
CA GLY A 45 -21.00 -12.69 -15.16
C GLY A 45 -19.58 -12.69 -15.74
N ASP A 46 -19.30 -11.74 -16.63
CA ASP A 46 -18.00 -11.53 -17.28
C ASP A 46 -17.27 -10.27 -16.76
N GLU A 47 -17.85 -9.54 -15.80
CA GLU A 47 -17.27 -8.30 -15.28
C GLU A 47 -16.57 -8.51 -13.92
N ARG A 48 -15.35 -8.00 -13.79
CA ARG A 48 -14.67 -7.87 -12.49
C ARG A 48 -15.35 -6.77 -11.68
N VAL A 49 -15.98 -7.15 -10.57
CA VAL A 49 -16.72 -6.26 -9.67
C VAL A 49 -15.97 -5.96 -8.37
N GLY A 50 -14.73 -6.42 -8.23
CA GLY A 50 -13.88 -6.13 -7.08
C GLY A 50 -12.62 -6.98 -7.05
N TRP A 51 -11.71 -6.68 -6.13
CA TRP A 51 -10.52 -7.47 -5.89
C TRP A 51 -9.98 -7.29 -4.48
N VAL A 52 -9.22 -8.28 -4.01
CA VAL A 52 -8.47 -8.23 -2.75
C VAL A 52 -7.05 -8.69 -3.00
N GLU A 53 -6.11 -8.03 -2.36
CA GLU A 53 -4.70 -8.42 -2.36
C GLU A 53 -4.18 -8.48 -0.95
N TYR A 54 -3.42 -9.53 -0.69
CA TYR A 54 -2.90 -9.84 0.63
C TYR A 54 -1.61 -10.64 0.51
N ALA A 55 -0.80 -10.61 1.56
CA ALA A 55 0.40 -11.40 1.68
C ALA A 55 0.63 -11.81 3.14
N PRO A 56 1.49 -12.80 3.43
CA PRO A 56 1.99 -13.04 4.78
C PRO A 56 2.53 -11.77 5.42
N THR A 57 2.31 -11.56 6.73
CA THR A 57 2.82 -10.38 7.45
C THR A 57 4.34 -10.24 7.40
N GLU A 58 5.04 -11.36 7.20
CA GLU A 58 6.48 -11.43 7.01
C GLU A 58 6.93 -10.83 5.66
N GLU A 59 6.01 -10.71 4.70
CA GLU A 59 6.23 -10.15 3.36
C GLU A 59 5.30 -8.96 3.09
N ALA A 60 4.67 -8.44 4.15
CA ALA A 60 3.70 -7.37 4.05
C ALA A 60 4.35 -6.09 3.53
N LEU A 61 3.63 -5.46 2.60
CA LEU A 61 4.00 -4.19 2.00
C LEU A 61 3.66 -3.01 2.93
N ASP A 62 2.71 -3.19 3.84
CA ASP A 62 2.34 -2.22 4.86
C ASP A 62 3.34 -2.24 6.03
N ALA A 63 3.39 -1.13 6.78
CA ALA A 63 4.10 -1.03 8.05
C ALA A 63 3.37 -1.80 9.18
N VAL A 64 3.12 -3.09 8.94
CA VAL A 64 2.49 -4.04 9.86
C VAL A 64 3.48 -5.18 10.11
N ALA A 65 3.53 -5.63 11.36
CA ALA A 65 4.30 -6.79 11.78
C ALA A 65 3.38 -7.79 12.49
N GLY A 66 3.65 -9.07 12.28
CA GLY A 66 2.95 -10.20 12.86
C GLY A 66 3.60 -11.50 12.40
N GLU A 67 3.18 -12.60 12.99
CA GLU A 67 3.64 -13.95 12.65
C GLU A 67 2.42 -14.83 12.37
N ALA A 68 2.51 -15.67 11.34
CA ALA A 68 1.42 -16.58 10.95
C ALA A 68 0.08 -15.85 10.69
N VAL A 69 0.14 -14.68 10.06
CA VAL A 69 -1.03 -13.91 9.65
C VAL A 69 -0.88 -13.50 8.20
N ASN A 70 -1.98 -13.52 7.44
CA ASN A 70 -2.08 -12.87 6.14
C ASN A 70 -2.64 -11.46 6.33
N HIS A 71 -1.94 -10.45 5.80
CA HIS A 71 -2.35 -9.06 5.84
C HIS A 71 -2.94 -8.63 4.49
N ILE A 72 -4.16 -8.12 4.51
CA ILE A 72 -4.81 -7.52 3.35
C ILE A 72 -4.21 -6.14 3.13
N HIS A 73 -3.55 -5.94 2.00
CA HIS A 73 -2.99 -4.66 1.59
C HIS A 73 -4.07 -3.77 0.95
N CYS A 74 -4.96 -4.37 0.15
CA CYS A 74 -6.02 -3.61 -0.50
C CYS A 74 -7.26 -4.47 -0.73
N LEU A 75 -8.42 -3.84 -0.58
CA LEU A 75 -9.73 -4.40 -0.87
C LEU A 75 -10.57 -3.39 -1.62
N ILE A 76 -10.94 -3.74 -2.85
CA ILE A 76 -11.79 -2.96 -3.74
C ILE A 76 -13.11 -3.70 -3.96
N ASP A 77 -14.18 -2.95 -3.82
CA ASP A 77 -15.56 -3.42 -3.87
C ASP A 77 -16.34 -2.48 -4.80
N GLY A 78 -16.63 -2.97 -6.01
CA GLY A 78 -17.17 -2.20 -7.12
C GLY A 78 -16.21 -1.15 -7.69
N ARG A 79 -16.76 -0.26 -8.54
CA ARG A 79 -16.04 0.91 -9.07
C ARG A 79 -15.96 2.07 -8.07
N ASP A 80 -16.84 2.09 -7.07
CA ASP A 80 -17.12 3.31 -6.29
C ASP A 80 -16.48 3.35 -4.90
N TYR A 81 -15.62 2.39 -4.55
CA TYR A 81 -14.95 2.40 -3.25
C TYR A 81 -15.92 2.66 -2.06
N SER A 82 -17.17 2.18 -2.12
CA SER A 82 -18.19 2.59 -1.13
C SER A 82 -18.17 1.79 0.17
N GLY A 83 -17.55 0.60 0.19
CA GLY A 83 -17.31 -0.18 1.40
C GLY A 83 -18.57 -0.90 1.90
N GLY A 84 -18.54 -2.23 1.91
CA GLY A 84 -19.61 -3.04 2.51
C GLY A 84 -20.59 -3.70 1.54
N GLY A 85 -20.28 -3.72 0.24
CA GLY A 85 -21.03 -4.45 -0.78
C GLY A 85 -20.77 -5.95 -0.78
N ASP A 86 -21.55 -6.67 -1.58
CA ASP A 86 -21.52 -8.14 -1.66
C ASP A 86 -20.15 -8.67 -2.13
N ALA A 87 -19.44 -7.94 -3.01
CA ALA A 87 -18.13 -8.37 -3.47
C ALA A 87 -17.09 -8.34 -2.33
N ALA A 88 -17.10 -7.33 -1.46
CA ALA A 88 -16.21 -7.27 -0.29
C ALA A 88 -16.38 -8.48 0.63
N ARG A 89 -17.64 -8.89 0.90
CA ARG A 89 -17.94 -10.06 1.74
C ARG A 89 -17.37 -11.34 1.15
N VAL A 90 -17.62 -11.58 -0.13
CA VAL A 90 -17.14 -12.80 -0.80
C VAL A 90 -15.62 -12.80 -0.92
N LEU A 91 -15.00 -11.64 -1.16
CA LEU A 91 -13.55 -11.50 -1.20
C LEU A 91 -12.91 -11.78 0.17
N LEU A 92 -13.43 -11.19 1.25
CA LEU A 92 -12.95 -11.44 2.61
C LEU A 92 -13.08 -12.92 2.99
N ALA A 93 -14.23 -13.54 2.70
CA ALA A 93 -14.41 -14.97 2.93
C ALA A 93 -13.38 -15.83 2.17
N ALA A 94 -13.04 -15.45 0.94
CA ALA A 94 -12.02 -16.16 0.17
C ALA A 94 -10.58 -15.96 0.69
N VAL A 95 -10.28 -14.83 1.34
CA VAL A 95 -9.00 -14.65 2.05
C VAL A 95 -8.98 -15.49 3.32
N GLU A 96 -10.10 -15.55 4.05
CA GLU A 96 -10.24 -16.37 5.25
C GLU A 96 -10.07 -17.86 4.96
N GLU A 97 -10.62 -18.35 3.84
CA GLU A 97 -10.45 -19.74 3.38
C GLU A 97 -8.99 -20.05 3.08
N ASP A 98 -8.32 -19.27 2.22
CA ASP A 98 -6.90 -19.46 1.90
C ASP A 98 -6.02 -19.40 3.17
N SER A 99 -6.33 -18.47 4.09
CA SER A 99 -5.54 -18.31 5.32
C SER A 99 -5.77 -19.46 6.30
N ALA A 100 -6.97 -20.02 6.37
CA ALA A 100 -7.26 -21.19 7.21
C ALA A 100 -6.50 -22.44 6.70
N GLU A 101 -6.40 -22.63 5.39
CA GLU A 101 -5.60 -23.71 4.79
C GLU A 101 -4.09 -23.60 5.13
N GLU A 102 -3.61 -22.38 5.36
CA GLU A 102 -2.24 -22.07 5.75
C GLU A 102 -2.02 -21.99 7.27
N GLU A 103 -3.06 -22.27 8.07
CA GLU A 103 -3.06 -22.10 9.53
C GLU A 103 -2.73 -20.66 9.98
N ARG A 104 -3.15 -19.67 9.18
CA ARG A 104 -2.90 -18.23 9.40
C ARG A 104 -4.16 -17.48 9.80
N GLY A 105 -3.98 -16.44 10.62
CA GLY A 105 -5.01 -15.43 10.87
C GLY A 105 -5.13 -14.45 9.69
N VAL A 106 -6.15 -13.60 9.71
CA VAL A 106 -6.33 -12.53 8.71
C VAL A 106 -6.34 -11.17 9.38
N SER A 107 -5.54 -10.24 8.87
CA SER A 107 -5.53 -8.85 9.31
C SER A 107 -5.80 -7.87 8.19
N TYR A 108 -6.38 -6.72 8.54
CA TYR A 108 -6.62 -5.64 7.58
C TYR A 108 -6.63 -4.29 8.31
N SER A 109 -5.93 -3.29 7.75
CA SER A 109 -6.03 -1.90 8.21
C SER A 109 -7.06 -1.16 7.36
N SER A 110 -8.15 -0.67 7.97
CA SER A 110 -9.19 0.04 7.23
C SER A 110 -10.04 0.95 8.11
N HIS A 111 -10.44 2.11 7.61
CA HIS A 111 -11.59 2.84 8.17
C HIS A 111 -12.89 2.51 7.44
N LYS A 112 -12.78 2.22 6.15
CA LYS A 112 -13.91 2.10 5.24
C LYS A 112 -14.70 0.81 5.45
N PHE A 113 -14.01 -0.29 5.74
CA PHE A 113 -14.64 -1.60 5.94
C PHE A 113 -14.84 -1.93 7.43
N ALA A 114 -14.68 -0.96 8.33
CA ALA A 114 -14.74 -1.15 9.78
C ALA A 114 -16.00 -1.91 10.24
N ASN A 115 -17.19 -1.46 9.83
CA ASN A 115 -18.46 -2.09 10.20
C ASN A 115 -18.55 -3.53 9.68
N LEU A 116 -18.12 -3.75 8.43
CA LEU A 116 -18.13 -5.08 7.82
C LEU A 116 -17.18 -6.03 8.55
N LEU A 117 -15.97 -5.58 8.87
CA LEU A 117 -14.96 -6.38 9.55
C LEU A 117 -15.43 -6.79 10.95
N VAL A 118 -16.03 -5.87 11.72
CA VAL A 118 -16.62 -6.19 13.02
C VAL A 118 -17.76 -7.20 12.87
N GLU A 119 -18.65 -7.01 11.89
CA GLU A 119 -19.74 -7.95 11.61
C GLU A 119 -19.23 -9.36 11.27
N LEU A 120 -18.12 -9.45 10.52
CA LEU A 120 -17.48 -10.72 10.14
C LEU A 120 -16.60 -11.32 11.26
N GLY A 121 -16.56 -10.70 12.44
CA GLY A 121 -15.88 -11.24 13.62
C GLY A 121 -14.40 -10.87 13.73
N TYR A 122 -13.93 -9.86 13.00
CA TYR A 122 -12.59 -9.32 13.22
C TYR A 122 -12.56 -8.48 14.50
N GLY A 123 -11.59 -8.74 15.37
CA GLY A 123 -11.31 -7.94 16.55
C GLY A 123 -10.51 -6.69 16.22
N VAL A 124 -10.80 -5.59 16.91
CA VAL A 124 -9.98 -4.38 16.86
C VAL A 124 -8.68 -4.63 17.63
N VAL A 125 -7.54 -4.39 16.97
CA VAL A 125 -6.22 -4.51 17.60
C VAL A 125 -5.76 -3.14 18.12
N THR A 126 -5.70 -2.16 17.23
CA THR A 126 -5.30 -0.78 17.55
C THR A 126 -5.84 0.17 16.49
N GLY A 127 -6.01 1.44 16.85
CA GLY A 127 -6.40 2.51 15.94
C GLY A 127 -5.32 3.58 15.85
N HIS A 128 -5.20 4.20 14.68
CA HIS A 128 -4.43 5.42 14.46
C HIS A 128 -5.12 6.31 13.41
N ASP A 129 -4.56 7.49 13.16
CA ASP A 129 -5.16 8.50 12.28
C ASP A 129 -5.37 8.05 10.81
N LEU A 130 -4.67 7.00 10.33
CA LEU A 130 -4.80 6.51 8.95
C LEU A 130 -5.52 5.16 8.85
N GLY A 131 -5.83 4.50 9.97
CA GLY A 131 -6.54 3.23 9.93
C GLY A 131 -6.83 2.64 11.31
N THR A 132 -7.81 1.75 11.37
CA THR A 132 -7.91 0.77 12.46
C THR A 132 -7.40 -0.57 11.97
N LEU A 133 -6.50 -1.19 12.72
CA LEU A 133 -6.00 -2.53 12.45
C LEU A 133 -6.95 -3.55 13.06
N TYR A 134 -7.42 -4.46 12.22
CA TYR A 134 -8.30 -5.55 12.58
C TYR A 134 -7.56 -6.88 12.45
N LEU A 135 -7.93 -7.85 13.30
CA LEU A 135 -7.42 -9.22 13.27
C LEU A 135 -8.55 -10.21 13.53
N LYS A 136 -8.65 -11.21 12.66
CA LYS A 136 -9.41 -12.44 12.88
C LYS A 136 -8.42 -13.58 12.99
N ALA A 137 -8.02 -13.88 14.22
CA ALA A 137 -7.07 -14.94 14.54
C ALA A 137 -7.76 -16.31 14.54
N THR A 138 -7.06 -17.33 14.06
CA THR A 138 -7.43 -18.75 14.19
C THR A 138 -6.74 -19.40 15.40
N ASP A 139 -5.65 -18.81 15.89
CA ASP A 139 -4.93 -19.22 17.10
C ASP A 139 -4.62 -18.00 18.01
N PRO A 140 -4.73 -18.12 19.35
CA PRO A 140 -4.47 -17.01 20.27
C PRO A 140 -3.05 -16.42 20.25
N SER A 141 -2.06 -17.15 19.73
CA SER A 141 -0.68 -16.66 19.58
C SER A 141 -0.49 -15.73 18.38
N GLN A 142 -1.42 -15.75 17.42
CA GLN A 142 -1.38 -14.86 16.26
C GLN A 142 -1.67 -13.42 16.72
N VAL A 143 -0.68 -12.56 16.52
CA VAL A 143 -0.75 -11.14 16.88
C VAL A 143 -0.26 -10.30 15.72
N VAL A 144 -0.86 -9.12 15.58
CA VAL A 144 -0.41 -8.10 14.63
C VAL A 144 -0.27 -6.75 15.33
N ARG A 145 0.59 -5.90 14.78
CA ARG A 145 0.76 -4.51 15.24
C ARG A 145 1.23 -3.64 14.09
N PHE A 146 0.99 -2.33 14.21
CA PHE A 146 1.74 -1.39 13.39
C PHE A 146 3.21 -1.36 13.80
N ILE A 147 4.06 -1.11 12.82
CA ILE A 147 5.47 -0.79 13.01
C ILE A 147 5.54 0.71 13.25
N GLU A 148 6.24 1.10 14.31
CA GLU A 148 6.41 2.51 14.64
C GLU A 148 7.23 3.23 13.56
N THR A 149 6.67 4.31 13.01
CA THR A 149 7.34 5.15 12.03
C THR A 149 8.57 5.82 12.65
N ARG A 150 9.72 5.61 12.03
CA ARG A 150 10.99 6.24 12.35
C ARG A 150 11.43 7.04 11.14
N VAL A 151 11.23 8.34 11.20
CA VAL A 151 11.71 9.26 10.17
C VAL A 151 13.24 9.24 10.19
N PRO A 152 13.91 8.84 9.09
CA PRO A 152 15.37 8.85 9.01
C PRO A 152 15.92 10.26 9.24
N GLU A 153 17.09 10.34 9.86
CA GLU A 153 17.82 11.60 9.93
C GLU A 153 18.23 12.01 8.51
N VAL A 154 17.59 13.05 7.98
CA VAL A 154 17.87 13.53 6.63
C VAL A 154 19.13 14.38 6.65
N GLN A 155 20.11 13.98 5.84
CA GLN A 155 21.30 14.78 5.58
C GLN A 155 20.92 15.94 4.65
N LEU A 156 20.64 17.10 5.25
CA LEU A 156 20.38 18.34 4.54
C LEU A 156 21.61 18.78 3.73
N GLU A 157 21.38 19.34 2.55
CA GLU A 157 22.43 19.90 1.70
C GLU A 157 22.30 21.42 1.61
N GLN A 158 23.40 22.11 1.88
CA GLN A 158 23.36 23.58 1.95
C GLN A 158 22.94 24.19 0.61
N GLY A 159 21.89 25.00 0.64
CA GLY A 159 21.38 25.70 -0.55
C GLY A 159 20.57 24.82 -1.50
N ARG A 160 20.23 23.58 -1.11
CA ARG A 160 19.40 22.65 -1.88
C ARG A 160 18.29 22.08 -1.00
N VAL A 161 17.17 21.73 -1.63
CA VAL A 161 16.11 20.98 -0.97
C VAL A 161 16.39 19.50 -1.18
N VAL A 162 16.35 18.71 -0.11
CA VAL A 162 16.54 17.26 -0.16
C VAL A 162 15.17 16.59 -0.21
N VAL A 163 14.98 15.73 -1.20
CA VAL A 163 13.77 14.92 -1.36
C VAL A 163 14.16 13.44 -1.25
N ASP A 164 13.77 12.78 -0.16
CA ASP A 164 13.91 11.34 0.00
C ASP A 164 12.59 10.65 -0.36
N LEU A 165 12.62 9.85 -1.42
CA LEU A 165 11.47 9.13 -1.96
C LEU A 165 11.59 7.63 -1.64
N TYR A 166 10.69 7.13 -0.80
CA TYR A 166 10.60 5.73 -0.40
C TYR A 166 9.49 5.06 -1.20
N TRP A 167 9.81 4.10 -2.08
CA TRP A 167 8.87 3.62 -3.07
C TRP A 167 8.93 2.11 -3.32
N ASN A 168 7.84 1.52 -3.77
CA ASN A 168 7.84 0.18 -4.38
C ASN A 168 6.79 0.11 -5.51
N TYR A 169 6.81 -0.98 -6.28
CA TYR A 169 5.94 -1.12 -7.46
C TYR A 169 4.48 -1.50 -7.12
N TRP A 170 4.10 -1.67 -5.85
CA TRP A 170 2.76 -2.08 -5.46
C TRP A 170 1.69 -1.10 -5.92
N CYS A 171 1.93 0.19 -5.67
CA CYS A 171 1.01 1.30 -5.93
C CYS A 171 1.66 2.42 -6.76
N SER A 172 2.82 2.15 -7.39
CA SER A 172 3.61 3.16 -8.13
C SER A 172 2.84 3.90 -9.22
N ASP A 173 1.82 3.26 -9.79
CA ASP A 173 1.01 3.75 -10.91
C ASP A 173 -0.51 3.59 -10.67
N CYS A 174 -0.94 3.63 -9.41
CA CYS A 174 -2.34 3.41 -9.09
C CYS A 174 -3.22 4.51 -9.72
N ALA A 175 -3.98 4.13 -10.76
CA ALA A 175 -4.93 5.00 -11.46
C ALA A 175 -6.04 5.57 -10.57
N TYR A 176 -6.19 5.06 -9.34
CA TYR A 176 -7.14 5.56 -8.34
C TYR A 176 -6.55 6.64 -7.44
N GLY A 177 -5.24 6.87 -7.49
CA GLY A 177 -4.64 8.09 -7.00
C GLY A 177 -5.07 9.24 -7.90
N ARG A 178 -5.89 10.15 -7.40
CA ARG A 178 -6.25 11.39 -8.10
C ARG A 178 -4.96 12.10 -8.54
N GLY A 179 -4.59 11.94 -9.81
CA GLY A 179 -3.41 12.56 -10.40
C GLY A 179 -2.56 11.65 -11.27
N GLY A 180 -2.63 10.32 -11.16
CA GLY A 180 -1.93 9.42 -12.09
C GLY A 180 -0.40 9.53 -12.14
N ASP A 181 0.21 10.40 -11.34
CA ASP A 181 1.62 10.72 -11.48
C ASP A 181 2.53 9.88 -10.56
N GLY A 182 2.04 9.38 -9.43
CA GLY A 182 2.77 8.43 -8.56
C GLY A 182 4.27 8.71 -8.38
N LEU A 183 5.10 7.70 -8.69
CA LEU A 183 6.56 7.78 -8.64
C LEU A 183 7.14 8.81 -9.64
N GLU A 184 6.59 8.83 -10.86
CA GLU A 184 7.08 9.69 -11.94
C GLU A 184 6.74 11.17 -11.74
N GLY A 185 5.66 11.44 -11.01
CA GLY A 185 5.24 12.77 -10.59
C GLY A 185 6.23 13.42 -9.66
N VAL A 186 6.71 12.67 -8.67
CA VAL A 186 7.75 13.14 -7.74
C VAL A 186 9.03 13.43 -8.53
N ARG A 187 9.45 12.52 -9.41
CA ARG A 187 10.62 12.72 -10.29
C ARG A 187 10.46 13.95 -11.17
N THR A 188 9.28 14.12 -11.78
CA THR A 188 8.99 15.27 -12.64
C THR A 188 9.00 16.58 -11.84
N ALA A 189 8.40 16.61 -10.64
CA ALA A 189 8.43 17.78 -9.76
C ALA A 189 9.87 18.16 -9.37
N CYS A 190 10.72 17.17 -9.04
CA CYS A 190 12.12 17.42 -8.72
C CYS A 190 12.91 17.92 -9.94
N ALA A 191 12.63 17.38 -11.13
CA ALA A 191 13.30 17.77 -12.37
C ALA A 191 12.97 19.22 -12.81
N GLU A 192 11.78 19.74 -12.46
CA GLU A 192 11.39 21.13 -12.76
C GLU A 192 12.32 22.16 -12.10
N ASP A 193 12.89 21.84 -10.93
CA ASP A 193 13.80 22.71 -10.18
C ASP A 193 15.30 22.34 -10.35
N GLY A 194 15.60 21.27 -11.10
CA GLY A 194 16.96 20.89 -11.51
C GLY A 194 17.95 20.78 -10.34
N ASP A 195 19.10 21.44 -10.47
CA ASP A 195 20.22 21.37 -9.50
C ASP A 195 19.90 21.99 -8.12
N ALA A 196 18.72 22.60 -7.95
CA ALA A 196 18.24 23.08 -6.65
C ALA A 196 17.70 21.95 -5.76
N ILE A 197 17.45 20.77 -6.33
CA ILE A 197 16.90 19.60 -5.65
C ILE A 197 17.93 18.49 -5.60
N VAL A 198 17.97 17.76 -4.49
CA VAL A 198 18.65 16.48 -4.38
C VAL A 198 17.60 15.40 -4.17
N LEU A 199 17.27 14.68 -5.24
CA LEU A 199 16.38 13.53 -5.18
C LEU A 199 17.17 12.27 -4.81
N ARG A 200 16.76 11.61 -3.74
CA ARG A 200 17.29 10.33 -3.28
C ARG A 200 16.16 9.31 -3.30
N GLU A 201 16.35 8.23 -4.05
CA GLU A 201 15.34 7.19 -4.22
C GLU A 201 15.73 5.94 -3.43
N HIS A 202 14.78 5.42 -2.66
CA HIS A 202 14.94 4.25 -1.80
C HIS A 202 13.85 3.23 -2.12
N GLU A 203 14.19 2.10 -2.75
CA GLU A 203 13.23 1.01 -2.96
C GLU A 203 12.90 0.38 -1.59
N LEU A 204 11.61 0.38 -1.23
CA LEU A 204 11.07 -0.25 -0.03
C LEU A 204 10.98 -1.76 -0.23
N ASP A 205 11.92 -2.47 0.38
CA ASP A 205 11.77 -3.87 0.70
C ASP A 205 11.25 -4.07 2.13
N ARG A 206 11.02 -5.32 2.51
CA ARG A 206 10.51 -5.67 3.83
C ARG A 206 11.43 -5.20 4.96
N ALA A 207 12.75 -5.33 4.79
CA ALA A 207 13.71 -4.96 5.83
C ALA A 207 13.68 -3.46 6.10
N LEU A 208 13.58 -2.65 5.05
CA LEU A 208 13.50 -1.19 5.17
C LEU A 208 12.16 -0.75 5.77
N ILE A 209 11.04 -1.40 5.40
CA ILE A 209 9.73 -1.17 6.03
C ILE A 209 9.79 -1.47 7.52
N GLU A 210 10.43 -2.57 7.94
CA GLU A 210 10.57 -2.92 9.36
C GLU A 210 11.48 -1.98 10.12
N GLN A 211 12.55 -1.51 9.48
CA GLN A 211 13.49 -0.57 10.07
C GLN A 211 12.84 0.80 10.31
N LEU A 212 12.05 1.28 9.35
CA LEU A 212 11.58 2.66 9.31
C LEU A 212 10.09 2.82 9.65
N GLY A 213 9.31 1.74 9.69
CA GLY A 213 7.85 1.81 9.89
C GLY A 213 7.15 2.68 8.85
N LEU A 214 7.68 2.70 7.62
CA LEU A 214 7.14 3.46 6.50
C LEU A 214 6.30 2.53 5.64
N GLY A 215 5.02 2.88 5.48
CA GLY A 215 4.18 2.30 4.44
C GLY A 215 4.61 2.82 3.06
N HIS A 216 4.14 2.13 2.03
CA HIS A 216 4.48 2.36 0.62
C HIS A 216 4.40 3.83 0.15
N ASN A 217 5.29 4.21 -0.77
CA ASN A 217 5.26 5.46 -1.55
C ASN A 217 5.16 6.76 -0.72
N MET A 218 6.10 6.96 0.20
CA MET A 218 6.21 8.15 1.04
C MET A 218 7.34 9.07 0.55
N SER A 219 7.11 10.39 0.61
CA SER A 219 8.13 11.40 0.32
C SER A 219 8.46 12.21 1.57
N LEU A 220 9.75 12.40 1.83
CA LEU A 220 10.25 13.34 2.83
C LEU A 220 10.92 14.52 2.12
N ILE A 221 10.58 15.75 2.50
CA ILE A 221 11.23 16.97 2.02
C ILE A 221 11.90 17.63 3.21
N ASP A 222 13.24 17.73 3.16
CA ASP A 222 14.09 18.18 4.26
C ASP A 222 13.73 17.49 5.60
N GLY A 223 13.45 16.18 5.54
CA GLY A 223 13.07 15.36 6.70
C GLY A 223 11.62 15.47 7.16
N LYS A 224 10.78 16.25 6.48
CA LYS A 224 9.35 16.36 6.79
C LYS A 224 8.53 15.46 5.87
N ASN A 225 7.65 14.65 6.44
CA ASN A 225 6.70 13.87 5.65
C ASN A 225 5.67 14.80 5.01
N VAL A 226 5.55 14.73 3.69
CA VAL A 226 4.64 15.56 2.89
C VAL A 226 3.51 14.74 2.24
N SER A 227 3.45 13.44 2.50
CA SER A 227 2.43 12.54 1.96
C SER A 227 1.18 12.58 2.86
N PRO A 228 0.03 13.14 2.40
CA PRO A 228 -1.18 13.24 3.22
C PRO A 228 -1.94 11.92 3.37
N PHE A 229 -1.60 10.90 2.56
CA PHE A 229 -2.17 9.56 2.61
C PHE A 229 -1.08 8.48 2.48
N VAL A 230 -1.38 7.30 3.02
CA VAL A 230 -0.51 6.11 3.14
C VAL A 230 0.06 5.59 1.79
N CYS A 231 -0.38 6.11 0.63
CA CYS A 231 0.01 5.53 -0.65
C CYS A 231 0.15 6.50 -1.82
N LEU A 232 0.01 7.82 -1.61
CA LEU A 232 -0.08 8.77 -2.72
C LEU A 232 0.66 10.07 -2.39
N THR A 233 1.67 10.38 -3.21
CA THR A 233 2.22 11.73 -3.28
C THR A 233 1.97 12.23 -4.70
N SER A 234 1.11 13.23 -4.86
CA SER A 234 0.88 13.85 -6.17
C SER A 234 2.06 14.77 -6.52
N LYS A 235 2.29 14.96 -7.82
CA LYS A 235 3.27 15.92 -8.32
C LYS A 235 3.08 17.31 -7.71
N ASP A 236 1.84 17.78 -7.64
CA ASP A 236 1.52 19.11 -7.13
C ASP A 236 1.82 19.23 -5.63
N TRP A 237 1.57 18.19 -4.83
CA TRP A 237 1.95 18.20 -3.40
C TRP A 237 3.46 18.29 -3.21
N VAL A 238 4.24 17.54 -4.00
CA VAL A 238 5.70 17.65 -3.97
C VAL A 238 6.14 19.05 -4.35
N ARG A 239 5.57 19.62 -5.42
CA ARG A 239 5.92 20.96 -5.89
C ARG A 239 5.64 22.01 -4.80
N ASP A 240 4.45 22.00 -4.22
CA ASP A 240 4.06 22.95 -3.17
C ASP A 240 5.00 22.86 -1.97
N ALA A 241 5.31 21.63 -1.53
CA ALA A 241 6.20 21.42 -0.40
C ALA A 241 7.67 21.79 -0.69
N ILE A 242 8.16 21.62 -1.93
CA ILE A 242 9.46 22.16 -2.37
C ILE A 242 9.47 23.71 -2.22
N GLN A 243 8.41 24.39 -2.65
CA GLN A 243 8.34 25.85 -2.57
C GLN A 243 8.30 26.34 -1.11
N GLU A 244 7.56 25.66 -0.24
CA GLU A 244 7.51 25.97 1.20
C GLU A 244 8.87 25.78 1.89
N ALA A 245 9.60 24.71 1.56
CA ALA A 245 10.93 24.44 2.10
C ALA A 245 11.93 25.55 1.72
N ARG A 246 11.86 26.04 0.48
CA ARG A 246 12.71 27.14 -0.01
C ARG A 246 12.40 28.48 0.66
N ALA A 247 11.12 28.78 0.86
CA ALA A 247 10.70 29.99 1.57
C ALA A 247 11.22 30.00 3.02
N SER A 248 11.14 28.84 3.68
CA SER A 248 11.63 28.65 5.06
C SER A 248 13.16 28.76 5.18
N SER A 249 13.89 28.37 4.14
CA SER A 249 15.37 28.43 4.11
C SER A 249 15.94 29.80 3.75
N SER A 250 15.09 30.72 3.29
CA SER A 250 15.48 32.10 2.91
C SER A 250 15.17 33.14 4.00
N SER A 251 14.66 32.68 5.15
CA SER A 251 14.24 33.49 6.31
C SER A 251 15.30 33.46 7.41
#